data_AF-A0A356X421-F1
#
_entry.id   AF-A0A356X421-F1
#
_cell.length_a   1.000
_cell.length_b   1.000
_cell.length_c   1.000
_cell.angle_alpha   90.00
_cell.angle_beta   90.00
_cell.angle_gamma   90.00
#
_symmetry.space_group_name_H-M   'P 1'
#
loop_
_entity.id
_entity.type
_entity.pdbx_description
1 polymer ?
#
loop_
_entity_poly.entity_id
_entity_poly.type
_entity_poly.pdbx_seq_one_letter_code
_entity_poly.pdbx_strand_id
1 'polypeptide(L)' 'MVAVGIGIHTGEAAYCRLETNQLKQTTVLGDTVNVAARIEELTKHYTVDVLCSDEVYQVLK' A
#
# COMPACT_ATOMS: atom_id res chain seq x y z
N MET A 1 -21.88 7.23 9.32
CA MET A 1 -20.55 6.86 9.84
C MET A 1 -19.66 6.58 8.64
N VAL A 2 -18.41 7.03 8.65
CA VAL A 2 -17.43 6.74 7.59
C VAL A 2 -16.60 5.54 8.05
N ALA A 3 -16.51 4.50 7.24
CA ALA A 3 -15.65 3.34 7.48
C ALA A 3 -14.43 3.43 6.55
N VAL A 4 -13.26 3.04 7.04
CA VAL A 4 -11.99 3.09 6.31
C VAL A 4 -11.31 1.74 6.43
N GLY A 5 -10.95 1.14 5.30
CA GLY A 5 -10.10 -0.05 5.23
C GLY A 5 -8.63 0.36 5.10
N ILE A 6 -7.74 -0.37 5.77
CA ILE A 6 -6.29 -0.15 5.71
C ILE A 6 -5.61 -1.46 5.30
N GLY A 7 -4.90 -1.43 4.18
CA GLY A 7 -4.05 -2.53 3.72
C GLY A 7 -2.56 -2.20 3.87
N ILE A 8 -1.80 -3.10 4.50
CA ILE A 8 -0.36 -2.92 4.74
C ILE A 8 0.43 -4.04 4.06
N HIS A 9 1.41 -3.68 3.25
CA HIS A 9 2.35 -4.62 2.63
C HIS A 9 3.76 -4.04 2.64
N THR A 10 4.76 -4.91 2.63
CA THR A 10 6.17 -4.55 2.49
C THR A 10 6.82 -5.41 1.42
N GLY A 11 7.70 -4.81 0.65
CA GLY A 11 8.36 -5.43 -0.49
C GLY A 11 9.24 -4.42 -1.21
N GLU A 12 9.94 -4.89 -2.24
CA GLU A 12 10.77 -4.02 -3.08
C GLU A 12 9.88 -3.07 -3.91
N ALA A 13 10.24 -1.79 -3.92
CA ALA A 13 9.54 -0.78 -4.70
C ALA A 13 10.50 0.30 -5.17
N ALA A 14 10.21 0.88 -6.33
CA ALA A 14 10.99 1.97 -6.89
C ALA A 14 10.45 3.32 -6.38
N TYR A 15 11.30 4.09 -5.71
CA TYR A 15 11.02 5.49 -5.40
C TYR A 15 11.32 6.36 -6.62
N CYS A 16 10.33 7.12 -7.08
CA CYS A 16 10.43 7.93 -8.28
C CYS A 16 10.09 9.40 -7.99
N ARG A 17 10.92 10.30 -8.51
CA ARG A 17 10.70 11.75 -8.45
C ARG A 17 10.66 12.28 -9.88
N LEU A 18 9.48 12.75 -10.29
CA LEU A 18 9.25 13.39 -11.59
C LEU A 18 9.32 14.90 -11.42
N GLU A 19 10.25 15.52 -12.13
CA GLU A 19 10.38 16.97 -12.21
C GLU A 19 10.38 17.44 -13.66
N THR A 20 9.43 18.29 -13.99
CA THR A 20 9.35 19.03 -15.25
C THR A 20 9.02 20.49 -14.94
N ASN A 21 9.03 21.36 -15.95
CA ASN A 21 8.63 22.76 -15.79
C ASN A 21 7.19 22.94 -15.28
N GLN A 22 6.34 21.92 -15.39
CA GLN A 22 4.92 21.98 -15.03
C GLN A 22 4.51 20.96 -13.95
N LEU A 23 5.37 19.98 -13.63
CA LEU A 23 5.04 18.87 -12.73
C LEU A 23 6.20 18.63 -11.76
N LYS A 24 5.91 18.65 -10.46
CA LYS A 24 6.79 18.14 -9.42
C LYS A 24 6.02 17.10 -8.62
N GLN A 25 6.31 15.84 -8.83
CA GLN A 25 5.61 14.73 -8.19
C GLN A 25 6.60 13.69 -7.68
N THR A 26 6.36 13.21 -6.47
CA THR A 26 7.05 12.05 -5.91
C THR A 26 6.06 10.91 -5.83
N THR A 27 6.45 9.72 -6.29
CA THR A 27 5.61 8.52 -6.26
C THR A 27 6.45 7.28 -5.99
N VAL A 28 5.80 6.22 -5.50
CA VAL A 28 6.38 4.88 -5.39
C VAL A 28 5.76 4.02 -6.48
N LEU A 29 6.58 3.20 -7.15
CA LEU A 29 6.17 2.32 -8.25
C LEU A 29 6.57 0.88 -7.94
N GLY A 30 5.78 -0.08 -8.41
CA GLY A 30 6.08 -1.52 -8.30
C GLY A 30 4.92 -2.34 -7.76
N ASP A 31 5.06 -3.66 -7.80
CA ASP A 31 4.00 -4.57 -7.35
C ASP A 31 3.64 -4.39 -5.88
N THR A 32 4.60 -3.98 -5.04
CA THR A 32 4.37 -3.70 -3.62
C THR A 32 3.21 -2.73 -3.37
N VAL A 33 3.07 -1.66 -4.18
CA VAL A 33 1.95 -0.70 -4.01
C VAL A 33 0.62 -1.29 -4.48
N ASN A 34 0.65 -2.12 -5.52
CA ASN A 34 -0.54 -2.81 -6.04
C ASN A 34 -1.05 -3.86 -5.06
N VAL A 35 -0.14 -4.63 -4.44
CA VAL A 35 -0.46 -5.63 -3.42
C VAL A 35 -1.05 -4.96 -2.18
N ALA A 36 -0.47 -3.85 -1.71
CA ALA A 36 -1.02 -3.08 -0.58
C ALA A 36 -2.46 -2.61 -0.86
N ALA A 37 -2.72 -2.07 -2.06
CA ALA A 37 -4.07 -1.63 -2.46
C ALA A 37 -5.06 -2.80 -2.52
N ARG A 38 -4.62 -3.96 -3.02
CA ARG A 38 -5.46 -5.17 -3.04
C ARG A 38 -5.76 -5.70 -1.64
N ILE A 39 -4.82 -5.60 -0.71
CA ILE A 39 -5.04 -5.95 0.71
C ILE A 39 -6.05 -4.98 1.34
N GLU A 40 -5.98 -3.69 1.04
CA GLU A 40 -7.00 -2.72 1.48
C GLU A 40 -8.38 -3.12 0.96
N GLU A 41 -8.51 -3.49 -0.31
CA GLU A 41 -9.78 -3.93 -0.86
C GLU A 41 -10.35 -5.17 -0.14
N LEU A 42 -9.49 -6.11 0.24
CA LEU A 42 -9.87 -7.31 0.98
C LEU A 42 -10.39 -7.03 2.39
N THR A 43 -10.08 -5.86 2.99
CA THR A 43 -10.64 -5.47 4.30
C THR A 43 -12.17 -5.51 4.30
N LYS A 44 -12.79 -5.14 3.17
CA LYS A 44 -14.25 -5.17 2.95
C LYS A 44 -14.79 -6.60 2.93
N HIS A 45 -14.03 -7.53 2.35
CA HIS A 45 -14.42 -8.94 2.29
C HIS A 45 -14.39 -9.59 3.67
N TYR A 46 -13.34 -9.32 4.45
CA TYR A 46 -13.16 -9.90 5.78
C TYR A 46 -13.87 -9.11 6.89
N THR A 47 -14.45 -7.95 6.58
CA THR A 47 -15.12 -7.05 7.55
C THR A 47 -14.19 -6.67 8.71
N VAL A 48 -12.99 -6.20 8.36
CA VAL A 48 -11.96 -5.74 9.31
C VAL A 48 -11.49 -4.35 8.95
N ASP A 49 -10.98 -3.59 9.92
CA ASP A 49 -10.46 -2.24 9.67
C ASP A 49 -9.05 -2.25 9.07
N VAL A 50 -8.22 -3.25 9.44
CA VAL A 50 -6.82 -3.36 9.05
C VAL A 50 -6.49 -4.79 8.63
N LEU A 51 -5.79 -4.93 7.52
CA LEU A 51 -5.23 -6.19 7.04
C LEU A 51 -3.77 -5.98 6.63
N CYS A 52 -2.91 -6.95 6.91
CA CYS A 52 -1.50 -6.91 6.51
C CYS A 52 -1.08 -8.23 5.87
N SER A 53 -0.04 -8.18 5.04
CA SER A 53 0.55 -9.39 4.45
C SER A 53 1.43 -10.15 5.45
N ASP A 54 1.76 -11.40 5.14
CA ASP A 54 2.67 -12.20 5.98
C ASP A 54 4.06 -11.56 6.05
N GLU A 55 4.54 -10.96 4.96
CA GLU A 55 5.83 -10.27 4.92
C GLU A 55 5.91 -9.13 5.95
N VAL A 56 4.82 -8.38 6.15
CA VAL A 56 4.76 -7.35 7.19
C VAL A 56 4.86 -7.99 8.57
N TYR A 57 4.14 -9.09 8.78
CA TYR A 57 4.17 -9.82 10.05
C TYR A 57 5.56 -10.39 10.37
N GLN A 58 6.28 -10.93 9.38
CA GLN A 58 7.64 -11.43 9.58
C GLN A 58 8.66 -10.32 9.92
N VAL A 59 8.49 -9.10 9.39
CA VAL A 59 9.37 -7.96 9.70
C VAL A 59 9.13 -7.41 11.11
N LEU A 60 7.95 -7.63 11.69
CA LEU A 60 7.60 -7.19 13.04
C LEU A 60 7.92 -8.20 14.15
N LYS A 61 8.24 -9.45 13.79
CA LYS A 61 8.70 -10.48 14.73
C LYS A 61 10.13 -10.20 15.18
#